data_AF-A0A8S3SKV1-F1
#
_entry.id   AF-A0A8S3SKV1-F1
#
_cell.length_a   1.000
_cell.length_b   1.000
_cell.length_c   1.000
_cell.angle_alpha   90.00
_cell.angle_beta   90.00
_cell.angle_gamma   90.00
#
_symmetry.space_group_name_H-M   'P 1'
#
loop_
_entity.id
_entity.type
_entity.pdbx_description
1 polymer ?
#
loop_
_entity_poly.entity_id
_entity_poly.type
_entity_poly.pdbx_seq_one_letter_code
_entity_poly.pdbx_strand_id
1 'polypeptide(L)'
;MEGLSATENLFEKWMLFSAKNDREKLADFVNCFQETYKHLVDLELTHLNDGYSEEGPHFTVLPNGVLQVFSTQLYQCSESIAQSCDLDTLHFASSIMECLIIITRNYDNVPLVASCEFVKYIVSIASIVISKIKDKSCDIDDICMFVKLVIHFFECLYDPYFIWRKRIKGWSMDKNRMKYKPANLHVEVVPFFFDCFDRGHLPFDLRIRLLHMFGAIMCGSQNNALKVITPATLEVLLKMLSADHVTGPTNELRQELFCIKDLVLKCIICMVHVINLASIDQRQVEVSHVMEDYIKILLKKEDEPQDEQETHIQLAMIGAINEMLSCQDKSSLQVIMVSGGTFDAFISLLQKTALTGSEGQTLAMSVLGVMNSVLSGSVSAKVCRLVSVLGNQLSPVRIC
;
A
#
# COMPACT_ATOMS: atom_id res chain seq x y z
N MET A 1 5.53 41.30 -30.01
CA MET A 1 5.48 39.83 -30.15
C MET A 1 5.02 39.30 -28.81
N GLU A 2 3.71 39.19 -28.64
CA GLU A 2 3.12 38.53 -27.47
C GLU A 2 3.52 37.07 -27.54
N GLY A 3 4.14 36.55 -26.47
CA GLY A 3 4.53 35.14 -26.40
C GLY A 3 3.28 34.25 -26.45
N LEU A 4 3.40 33.11 -27.13
CA LEU A 4 2.35 32.08 -27.15
C LEU A 4 1.97 31.72 -25.71
N SER A 5 0.67 31.49 -25.46
CA SER A 5 0.23 30.91 -24.20
C SER A 5 0.81 29.50 -24.03
N ALA A 6 0.93 29.02 -22.78
CA ALA A 6 1.52 27.70 -22.50
C ALA A 6 0.83 26.56 -23.26
N THR A 7 -0.50 26.65 -23.42
CA THR A 7 -1.30 25.68 -24.18
C THR A 7 -1.00 25.75 -25.68
N GLU A 8 -0.87 26.95 -26.26
CA GLU A 8 -0.56 27.11 -27.69
C GLU A 8 0.84 26.59 -28.03
N ASN A 9 1.83 26.84 -27.17
CA ASN A 9 3.19 26.30 -27.32
C ASN A 9 3.21 24.76 -27.26
N LEU A 10 2.41 24.16 -26.37
CA LEU A 10 2.26 22.71 -26.28
C LEU A 10 1.68 22.11 -27.58
N PHE A 11 0.64 22.73 -28.14
CA PHE A 11 0.03 22.30 -29.40
C PHE A 11 0.97 22.49 -30.59
N GLU A 12 1.75 23.57 -30.63
CA GLU A 12 2.75 23.79 -31.68
C GLU A 12 3.77 22.66 -31.71
N LYS A 13 4.35 22.31 -30.55
CA LYS A 13 5.30 21.21 -30.42
C LYS A 13 4.68 19.88 -30.83
N TRP A 14 3.43 19.62 -30.46
CA TRP A 14 2.70 18.44 -30.89
C TRP A 14 2.48 18.37 -32.41
N MET A 15 2.14 19.50 -33.04
CA MET A 15 1.95 19.58 -34.48
C MET A 15 3.26 19.35 -35.24
N LEU A 16 4.37 19.88 -34.73
CA LEU A 16 5.70 19.64 -35.28
C LEU A 16 6.10 18.17 -35.20
N PHE A 17 5.83 17.52 -34.05
CA PHE A 17 6.00 16.08 -33.91
C PHE A 17 5.11 15.31 -34.90
N SER A 18 3.83 15.64 -34.97
CA SER A 18 2.86 14.95 -35.85
C SER A 18 3.23 15.05 -37.33
N ALA A 19 3.85 16.16 -37.75
CA ALA A 19 4.28 16.37 -39.12
C ALA A 19 5.59 15.64 -39.48
N LYS A 20 6.54 15.53 -38.53
CA LYS A 20 7.87 14.97 -38.77
C LYS A 20 8.03 13.52 -38.31
N ASN A 21 7.20 13.07 -37.38
CA ASN A 21 7.25 11.78 -36.71
C ASN A 21 8.63 11.43 -36.14
N ASP A 22 9.24 12.40 -35.45
CA ASP A 22 10.62 12.34 -34.96
C ASP A 22 10.67 12.28 -33.42
N ARG A 23 11.54 11.42 -32.86
CA ARG A 23 11.71 11.20 -31.42
C ARG A 23 12.20 12.47 -30.71
N GLU A 24 13.08 13.26 -31.34
CA GLU A 24 13.55 14.52 -30.74
C GLU A 24 12.41 15.53 -30.59
N LYS A 25 11.53 15.62 -31.60
CA LYS A 25 10.34 16.49 -31.54
C LYS A 25 9.33 16.03 -30.50
N LEU A 26 9.22 14.72 -30.28
CA LEU A 26 8.39 14.19 -29.20
C LEU A 26 8.98 14.53 -27.83
N ALA A 27 10.30 14.42 -27.65
CA ALA A 27 10.97 14.84 -26.43
C ALA A 27 10.76 16.34 -26.16
N ASP A 28 10.82 17.19 -27.19
CA ASP A 28 10.51 18.62 -27.07
C ASP A 28 9.09 18.88 -26.54
N PHE A 29 8.11 18.08 -26.99
CA PHE A 29 6.72 18.14 -26.52
C PHE A 29 6.60 17.68 -25.06
N VAL A 30 7.21 16.54 -24.71
CA VAL A 30 7.18 15.97 -23.36
C VAL A 30 7.80 16.93 -22.35
N ASN A 31 8.97 17.50 -22.66
CA ASN A 31 9.63 18.49 -21.81
C ASN A 31 8.74 19.72 -21.59
N CYS A 32 8.13 20.25 -22.66
CA CYS A 32 7.22 21.39 -22.55
C CYS A 32 5.97 21.07 -21.73
N PHE A 33 5.44 19.85 -21.85
CA PHE A 33 4.32 19.38 -21.05
C PHE A 33 4.67 19.34 -19.55
N GLN A 34 5.81 18.73 -19.21
CA GLN A 34 6.30 18.66 -17.83
C GLN A 34 6.54 20.06 -17.26
N GLU A 35 7.20 20.96 -18.00
CA GLU A 35 7.42 22.34 -17.56
C GLU A 35 6.13 23.09 -17.26
N THR A 36 5.10 22.89 -18.10
CA THR A 36 3.79 23.53 -17.97
C THR A 36 3.05 23.06 -16.71
N TYR A 37 3.14 21.77 -16.39
CA TYR A 37 2.35 21.13 -15.33
C TYR A 37 3.18 20.64 -14.14
N LYS A 38 4.44 21.08 -14.00
CA LYS A 38 5.41 20.60 -13.00
C LYS A 38 4.90 20.59 -11.55
N HIS A 39 4.01 21.53 -11.21
CA HIS A 39 3.44 21.67 -9.88
C HIS A 39 2.52 20.51 -9.48
N LEU A 40 2.01 19.75 -10.46
CA LEU A 40 1.09 18.63 -10.25
C LEU A 40 1.80 17.31 -9.90
N VAL A 41 3.13 17.24 -10.07
CA VAL A 41 3.93 16.05 -9.74
C VAL A 41 4.46 16.20 -8.31
N ASP A 42 3.69 15.71 -7.34
CA ASP A 42 4.03 15.71 -5.91
C ASP A 42 4.21 14.27 -5.41
N LEU A 43 5.39 13.70 -5.68
CA LEU A 43 5.72 12.31 -5.33
C LEU A 43 5.70 12.06 -3.82
N GLU A 44 5.96 13.10 -3.03
CA GLU A 44 5.95 13.05 -1.55
C GLU A 44 4.58 13.35 -0.95
N LEU A 45 3.61 13.78 -1.76
CA LEU A 45 2.29 14.22 -1.31
C LEU A 45 2.37 15.28 -0.19
N THR A 46 3.34 16.17 -0.34
CA THR A 46 3.61 17.31 0.56
C THR A 46 2.50 18.35 0.51
N HIS A 47 1.88 18.53 -0.66
CA HIS A 47 0.79 19.45 -0.93
C HIS A 47 -0.59 18.78 -0.84
N LEU A 48 -0.66 17.52 -0.39
CA LEU A 48 -1.92 16.82 -0.18
C LEU A 48 -2.68 17.46 0.99
N ASN A 49 -3.89 17.96 0.70
CA ASN A 49 -4.76 18.63 1.66
C ASN A 49 -6.06 17.82 1.90
N ASP A 50 -6.74 18.09 3.02
CA ASP A 50 -7.98 17.37 3.40
C ASP A 50 -9.10 17.54 2.36
N GLY A 51 -9.25 18.74 1.80
CA GLY A 51 -10.40 19.10 0.96
C GLY A 51 -10.20 19.13 -0.57
N TYR A 52 -9.03 19.57 -1.07
CA TYR A 52 -8.82 19.82 -2.51
C TYR A 52 -7.45 19.31 -2.97
N SER A 53 -7.45 18.65 -4.11
CA SER A 53 -6.28 18.25 -4.86
C SER A 53 -6.34 19.03 -6.17
N GLU A 54 -5.25 19.69 -6.56
CA GLU A 54 -5.19 20.32 -7.88
C GLU A 54 -5.44 19.27 -8.97
N GLU A 55 -6.31 19.62 -9.92
CA GLU A 55 -6.74 18.72 -10.98
C GLU A 55 -5.81 18.84 -12.20
N GLY A 56 -5.50 17.68 -12.80
CA GLY A 56 -4.75 17.63 -14.05
C GLY A 56 -5.52 18.18 -15.25
N PRO A 57 -4.84 18.34 -16.40
CA PRO A 57 -5.49 18.77 -17.63
C PRO A 57 -6.52 17.74 -18.11
N HIS A 58 -7.73 18.22 -18.45
CA HIS A 58 -8.76 17.39 -19.07
C HIS A 58 -8.37 17.03 -20.52
N PHE A 59 -8.81 15.87 -21.04
CA PHE A 59 -8.45 15.46 -22.41
C PHE A 59 -8.83 16.45 -23.51
N THR A 60 -9.83 17.31 -23.29
CA THR A 60 -10.23 18.36 -24.24
C THR A 60 -9.15 19.40 -24.51
N VAL A 61 -8.16 19.56 -23.62
CA VAL A 61 -7.03 20.49 -23.81
C VAL A 61 -5.74 19.76 -24.18
N LEU A 62 -5.80 18.44 -24.35
CA LEU A 62 -4.66 17.61 -24.74
C LEU A 62 -4.74 17.28 -26.23
N PRO A 63 -3.58 17.10 -26.91
CA PRO A 63 -3.60 16.71 -28.29
C PRO A 63 -4.23 15.33 -28.54
N ASN A 64 -4.96 15.20 -29.64
CA ASN A 64 -5.56 13.93 -30.06
C ASN A 64 -4.48 12.86 -30.29
N GLY A 65 -4.70 11.66 -29.76
CA GLY A 65 -3.78 10.53 -29.92
C GLY A 65 -2.58 10.52 -28.96
N VAL A 66 -2.48 11.47 -28.02
CA VAL A 66 -1.37 11.53 -27.05
C VAL A 66 -1.15 10.22 -26.29
N LEU A 67 -2.24 9.58 -25.84
CA LEU A 67 -2.14 8.29 -25.13
C LEU A 67 -1.64 7.17 -26.03
N GLN A 68 -2.05 7.15 -27.30
CA GLN A 68 -1.59 6.14 -28.27
C GLN A 68 -0.10 6.28 -28.55
N VAL A 69 0.37 7.52 -28.68
CA VAL A 69 1.80 7.81 -28.88
C VAL A 69 2.60 7.39 -27.64
N PHE A 70 2.17 7.80 -26.44
CA PHE A 70 2.81 7.36 -25.20
C PHE A 70 2.81 5.84 -25.03
N SER A 71 1.73 5.16 -25.42
CA SER A 71 1.64 3.70 -25.34
C SER A 71 2.65 3.03 -26.27
N THR A 72 2.75 3.52 -27.51
CA THR A 72 3.74 3.05 -28.49
C THR A 72 5.17 3.27 -28.00
N GLN A 73 5.45 4.45 -27.43
CA GLN A 73 6.77 4.77 -26.91
C GLN A 73 7.14 3.93 -25.68
N LEU A 74 6.23 3.72 -24.74
CA LEU A 74 6.50 2.87 -23.58
C LEU A 74 6.70 1.39 -23.97
N TYR A 75 5.97 0.91 -24.98
CA TYR A 75 6.24 -0.40 -25.56
C TYR A 75 7.67 -0.48 -26.12
N GLN A 76 8.08 0.50 -26.94
CA GLN A 76 9.45 0.55 -27.49
C GLN A 76 10.51 0.65 -26.39
N CYS A 77 10.25 1.43 -25.34
CA CYS A 77 11.15 1.51 -24.18
C CYS A 77 11.26 0.17 -23.47
N SER A 78 10.15 -0.56 -23.31
CA SER A 78 10.15 -1.88 -22.68
C SER A 78 10.98 -2.91 -23.47
N GLU A 79 10.90 -2.89 -24.80
CA GLU A 79 11.70 -3.76 -25.67
C GLU A 79 13.19 -3.39 -25.62
N SER A 80 13.52 -2.10 -25.66
CA SER A 80 14.91 -1.63 -25.59
C SER A 80 15.55 -2.00 -24.25
N ILE A 81 14.87 -1.72 -23.13
CA ILE A 81 15.37 -2.01 -21.78
C ILE A 81 15.56 -3.52 -21.56
N ALA A 82 14.72 -4.35 -22.17
CA ALA A 82 14.88 -5.81 -22.14
C ALA A 82 16.14 -6.29 -22.87
N GLN A 83 16.57 -5.59 -23.94
CA GLN A 83 17.77 -5.93 -24.71
C GLN A 83 19.04 -5.33 -24.11
N SER A 84 19.02 -4.02 -23.87
CA SER A 84 20.09 -3.23 -23.30
C SER A 84 19.46 -2.25 -22.34
N CYS A 85 19.67 -2.43 -21.03
CA CYS A 85 19.15 -1.54 -20.00
C CYS A 85 19.86 -0.17 -20.08
N ASP A 86 19.54 0.62 -21.10
CA ASP A 86 20.15 1.90 -21.40
C ASP A 86 19.46 3.03 -20.64
N LEU A 87 20.28 3.96 -20.13
CA LEU A 87 19.83 5.00 -19.22
C LEU A 87 18.96 6.06 -19.93
N ASP A 88 19.30 6.40 -21.17
CA ASP A 88 18.54 7.38 -21.96
C ASP A 88 17.09 6.92 -22.20
N THR A 89 16.88 5.64 -22.47
CA THR A 89 15.53 5.07 -22.61
C THR A 89 14.79 5.04 -21.27
N LEU A 90 15.49 4.77 -20.16
CA LEU A 90 14.88 4.83 -18.83
C LEU A 90 14.42 6.26 -18.49
N HIS A 91 15.27 7.27 -18.74
CA HIS A 91 14.90 8.68 -18.55
C HIS A 91 13.72 9.11 -19.42
N PHE A 92 13.68 8.66 -20.67
CA PHE A 92 12.56 8.95 -21.55
C PHE A 92 11.27 8.27 -21.06
N ALA A 93 11.34 7.02 -20.61
CA ALA A 93 10.21 6.33 -19.98
C ALA A 93 9.74 7.05 -18.71
N SER A 94 10.67 7.51 -17.85
CA SER A 94 10.35 8.35 -16.68
C SER A 94 9.62 9.64 -17.06
N SER A 95 10.03 10.28 -18.16
CA SER A 95 9.38 11.52 -18.62
C SER A 95 7.94 11.28 -19.09
N ILE A 96 7.68 10.15 -19.76
CA ILE A 96 6.32 9.73 -20.11
C ILE A 96 5.52 9.39 -18.83
N MET A 97 6.14 8.73 -17.85
CA MET A 97 5.50 8.41 -16.57
C MET A 97 5.02 9.68 -15.84
N GLU A 98 5.84 10.72 -15.79
CA GLU A 98 5.44 12.01 -15.21
C GLU A 98 4.23 12.61 -15.95
N CYS A 99 4.22 12.55 -17.29
CA CYS A 99 3.08 13.00 -18.07
C CYS A 99 1.81 12.21 -17.75
N LEU A 100 1.91 10.88 -17.59
CA LEU A 100 0.78 10.02 -17.23
C LEU A 100 0.28 10.31 -15.80
N ILE A 101 1.18 10.59 -14.85
CA ILE A 101 0.81 11.04 -13.50
C ILE A 101 0.00 12.34 -13.61
N ILE A 102 0.52 13.36 -14.29
CA ILE A 102 -0.16 14.64 -14.50
C ILE A 102 -1.55 14.45 -15.12
N ILE A 103 -1.67 13.62 -16.16
CA ILE A 103 -2.95 13.33 -16.82
C ILE A 103 -3.92 12.66 -15.85
N THR A 104 -3.47 11.71 -15.02
CA THR A 104 -4.31 10.98 -14.06
C THR A 104 -4.65 11.75 -12.80
N ARG A 105 -4.00 12.90 -12.53
CA ARG A 105 -4.47 13.86 -11.50
C ARG A 105 -5.84 14.43 -11.82
N ASN A 106 -6.26 14.40 -13.09
CA ASN A 106 -7.67 14.59 -13.42
C ASN A 106 -8.41 13.25 -13.33
N TYR A 107 -9.34 13.15 -12.39
CA TYR A 107 -10.01 11.89 -12.08
C TYR A 107 -10.88 11.37 -13.23
N ASP A 108 -11.39 12.24 -14.10
CA ASP A 108 -12.18 11.84 -15.27
C ASP A 108 -11.33 11.13 -16.33
N ASN A 109 -10.01 11.38 -16.32
CA ASN A 109 -9.09 10.76 -17.25
C ASN A 109 -8.76 9.30 -16.88
N VAL A 110 -8.92 8.92 -15.60
CA VAL A 110 -8.47 7.62 -15.06
C VAL A 110 -9.02 6.41 -15.82
N PRO A 111 -10.34 6.32 -16.15
CA PRO A 111 -10.87 5.17 -16.88
C PRO A 111 -10.24 4.99 -18.27
N LEU A 112 -9.97 6.08 -18.99
CA LEU A 112 -9.37 6.00 -20.32
C LEU A 112 -7.90 5.61 -20.24
N VAL A 113 -7.12 6.23 -19.33
CA VAL A 113 -5.71 5.87 -19.12
C VAL A 113 -5.59 4.41 -18.70
N ALA A 114 -6.46 3.93 -17.80
CA ALA A 114 -6.50 2.55 -17.36
C ALA A 114 -6.95 1.55 -18.44
N SER A 115 -7.57 2.01 -19.53
CA SER A 115 -7.92 1.12 -20.65
C SER A 115 -6.75 0.84 -21.60
N CYS A 116 -5.65 1.60 -21.47
CA CYS A 116 -4.45 1.43 -22.27
C CYS A 116 -3.50 0.39 -21.66
N GLU A 117 -2.61 -0.17 -22.47
CA GLU A 117 -1.61 -1.17 -22.06
C GLU A 117 -0.44 -0.59 -21.23
N PHE A 118 -0.58 0.62 -20.67
CA PHE A 118 0.48 1.30 -19.92
C PHE A 118 1.00 0.43 -18.78
N VAL A 119 0.10 -0.07 -17.92
CA VAL A 119 0.48 -0.83 -16.73
C VAL A 119 1.37 -2.03 -17.09
N LYS A 120 1.03 -2.75 -18.15
CA LYS A 120 1.81 -3.89 -18.65
C LYS A 120 3.24 -3.49 -19.03
N TYR A 121 3.42 -2.46 -19.85
CA TYR A 121 4.75 -2.01 -20.28
C TYR A 121 5.58 -1.47 -19.11
N ILE A 122 4.94 -0.69 -18.24
CA ILE A 122 5.61 -0.05 -17.09
C ILE A 122 6.04 -1.11 -16.08
N VAL A 123 5.21 -2.10 -15.76
CA VAL A 123 5.58 -3.23 -14.89
C VAL A 123 6.74 -4.02 -15.52
N SER A 124 6.70 -4.28 -16.83
CA SER A 124 7.79 -4.96 -17.52
C SER A 124 9.13 -4.22 -17.35
N ILE A 125 9.15 -2.90 -17.58
CA ILE A 125 10.33 -2.07 -17.37
C ILE A 125 10.77 -2.11 -15.91
N ALA A 126 9.83 -1.85 -14.98
CA ALA A 126 10.10 -1.78 -13.54
C ALA A 126 10.73 -3.07 -13.00
N SER A 127 10.19 -4.22 -13.39
CA SER A 127 10.70 -5.54 -12.99
C SER A 127 12.14 -5.76 -13.48
N ILE A 128 12.46 -5.35 -14.72
CA ILE A 128 13.81 -5.47 -15.27
C ILE A 128 14.78 -4.56 -14.51
N VAL A 129 14.45 -3.28 -14.32
CA VAL A 129 15.37 -2.33 -13.66
C VAL A 129 15.55 -2.63 -12.17
N ILE A 130 14.52 -3.10 -11.46
CA ILE A 130 14.63 -3.54 -10.07
C ILE A 130 15.62 -4.71 -9.94
N SER A 131 15.64 -5.63 -10.91
CA SER A 131 16.61 -6.73 -10.92
C SER A 131 18.06 -6.23 -10.98
N LYS A 132 18.31 -5.06 -11.61
CA LYS A 132 19.65 -4.45 -11.73
C LYS A 132 20.14 -3.79 -10.44
N ILE A 133 19.23 -3.39 -9.55
CA ILE A 133 19.59 -2.88 -8.20
C ILE A 133 20.40 -3.95 -7.45
N LYS A 134 19.99 -5.22 -7.57
CA LYS A 134 20.66 -6.35 -6.90
C LYS A 134 22.07 -6.56 -7.44
N ASP A 135 22.25 -6.42 -8.74
CA ASP A 135 23.52 -6.67 -9.43
C ASP A 135 24.51 -5.48 -9.30
N LYS A 136 24.10 -4.36 -8.68
CA LYS A 136 24.86 -3.10 -8.55
C LYS A 136 25.46 -2.61 -9.88
N SER A 137 24.77 -2.90 -10.99
CA SER A 137 25.31 -2.76 -12.35
C SER A 137 24.88 -1.48 -13.06
N CYS A 138 23.98 -0.69 -12.47
CA CYS A 138 23.36 0.48 -13.07
C CYS A 138 23.25 1.64 -12.07
N ASP A 139 22.94 2.84 -12.57
CA ASP A 139 22.65 4.01 -11.75
C ASP A 139 21.41 3.76 -10.87
N ILE A 140 21.63 3.56 -9.57
CA ILE A 140 20.59 3.16 -8.62
C ILE A 140 19.59 4.30 -8.43
N ASP A 141 20.03 5.56 -8.51
CA ASP A 141 19.18 6.72 -8.24
C ASP A 141 18.12 6.89 -9.32
N ASP A 142 18.49 6.72 -10.59
CA ASP A 142 17.56 6.78 -11.72
C ASP A 142 16.56 5.63 -11.73
N ILE A 143 17.01 4.42 -11.41
CA ILE A 143 16.13 3.27 -11.22
C ILE A 143 15.13 3.55 -10.09
N CYS A 144 15.62 4.05 -8.96
CA CYS A 144 14.76 4.39 -7.83
C CYS A 144 13.74 5.45 -8.23
N MET A 145 14.15 6.50 -8.95
CA MET A 145 13.24 7.55 -9.42
C MET A 145 12.15 6.97 -10.34
N PHE A 146 12.51 6.14 -11.32
CA PHE A 146 11.53 5.49 -12.19
C PHE A 146 10.52 4.67 -11.37
N VAL A 147 11.00 3.84 -10.43
CA VAL A 147 10.11 3.01 -9.58
C VAL A 147 9.21 3.88 -8.69
N LYS A 148 9.68 5.03 -8.18
CA LYS A 148 8.83 5.98 -7.45
C LYS A 148 7.71 6.52 -8.33
N LEU A 149 7.99 6.86 -9.59
CA LEU A 149 6.98 7.29 -10.55
C LEU A 149 5.95 6.20 -10.82
N VAL A 150 6.39 4.94 -11.00
CA VAL A 150 5.48 3.79 -11.18
C VAL A 150 4.55 3.62 -9.99
N ILE A 151 5.10 3.65 -8.77
CA ILE A 151 4.32 3.52 -7.54
C ILE A 151 3.30 4.65 -7.41
N HIS A 152 3.72 5.91 -7.63
CA HIS A 152 2.84 7.06 -7.52
C HIS A 152 1.73 7.04 -8.59
N PHE A 153 2.05 6.60 -9.80
CA PHE A 153 1.07 6.39 -10.86
C PHE A 153 0.00 5.34 -10.46
N PHE A 154 0.41 4.25 -9.81
CA PHE A 154 -0.53 3.27 -9.27
C PHE A 154 -1.40 3.83 -8.14
N GLU A 155 -0.86 4.68 -7.26
CA GLU A 155 -1.70 5.42 -6.30
C GLU A 155 -2.73 6.29 -7.02
N CYS A 156 -2.35 7.01 -8.09
CA CYS A 156 -3.27 7.83 -8.88
C CYS A 156 -4.37 7.01 -9.58
N LEU A 157 -4.05 5.82 -10.08
CA LEU A 157 -5.03 4.95 -10.75
C LEU A 157 -6.00 4.27 -9.77
N TYR A 158 -5.45 3.71 -8.68
CA TYR A 158 -6.21 2.82 -7.80
C TYR A 158 -6.78 3.51 -6.57
N ASP A 159 -6.25 4.68 -6.19
CA ASP A 159 -6.78 5.55 -5.13
C ASP A 159 -6.70 7.04 -5.55
N PRO A 160 -7.47 7.49 -6.55
CA PRO A 160 -7.36 8.85 -7.10
C PRO A 160 -7.50 9.99 -6.06
N TYR A 161 -8.26 9.73 -4.98
CA TYR A 161 -8.47 10.70 -3.89
C TYR A 161 -7.44 10.58 -2.76
N PHE A 162 -6.47 9.67 -2.88
CA PHE A 162 -5.48 9.32 -1.88
C PHE A 162 -6.09 9.04 -0.50
N ILE A 163 -7.21 8.30 -0.47
CA ILE A 163 -7.95 7.92 0.74
C ILE A 163 -7.00 7.28 1.76
N TRP A 164 -6.10 6.41 1.30
CA TRP A 164 -5.12 5.76 2.17
C TRP A 164 -4.20 6.77 2.87
N ARG A 165 -3.63 7.69 2.10
CA ARG A 165 -2.68 8.71 2.63
C ARG A 165 -3.37 9.64 3.61
N LYS A 166 -4.62 10.05 3.31
CA LYS A 166 -5.44 10.87 4.21
C LYS A 166 -5.83 10.13 5.48
N ARG A 167 -6.16 8.83 5.38
CA ARG A 167 -6.45 7.96 6.53
C ARG A 167 -5.26 7.85 7.48
N ILE A 168 -4.03 7.68 6.95
CA ILE A 168 -2.82 7.63 7.78
C ILE A 168 -2.62 8.94 8.55
N LYS A 169 -2.97 10.09 7.95
CA LYS A 169 -2.92 11.40 8.61
C LYS A 169 -4.10 11.64 9.59
N GLY A 170 -5.01 10.68 9.75
CA GLY A 170 -6.17 10.78 10.63
C GLY A 170 -7.31 11.66 10.10
N TRP A 171 -7.33 11.95 8.80
CA TRP A 171 -8.35 12.83 8.21
C TRP A 171 -9.66 12.10 7.92
N SER A 172 -10.78 12.80 8.12
CA SER A 172 -12.12 12.26 7.89
C SER A 172 -12.58 12.51 6.46
N MET A 173 -12.94 11.44 5.75
CA MET A 173 -13.34 11.53 4.34
C MET A 173 -14.86 11.52 4.15
N ASP A 174 -15.39 12.54 3.49
CA ASP A 174 -16.79 12.57 3.03
C ASP A 174 -16.93 11.81 1.72
N LYS A 175 -17.38 10.55 1.80
CA LYS A 175 -17.60 9.66 0.65
C LYS A 175 -18.56 10.25 -0.38
N ASN A 176 -19.46 11.16 0.00
CA ASN A 176 -20.42 11.77 -0.93
C ASN A 176 -19.77 12.72 -1.95
N ARG A 177 -18.54 13.17 -1.68
CA ARG A 177 -17.78 14.05 -2.59
C ARG A 177 -16.99 13.27 -3.65
N MET A 178 -16.87 11.95 -3.51
CA MET A 178 -16.11 11.09 -4.41
C MET A 178 -16.99 10.63 -5.58
N LYS A 179 -16.99 11.40 -6.68
CA LYS A 179 -17.84 11.13 -7.85
C LYS A 179 -17.24 10.09 -8.80
N TYR A 180 -15.92 10.18 -9.01
CA TYR A 180 -15.16 9.30 -9.89
C TYR A 180 -14.76 8.02 -9.19
N LYS A 181 -14.69 6.91 -9.95
CA LYS A 181 -14.25 5.61 -9.45
C LYS A 181 -12.79 5.37 -9.82
N PRO A 182 -12.02 4.65 -8.97
CA PRO A 182 -10.69 4.20 -9.34
C PRO A 182 -10.74 3.21 -10.50
N ALA A 183 -9.59 3.04 -11.16
CA ALA A 183 -9.38 1.99 -12.16
C ALA A 183 -9.55 0.59 -11.53
N ASN A 184 -9.97 -0.38 -12.34
CA ASN A 184 -9.91 -1.79 -11.92
C ASN A 184 -8.45 -2.22 -11.80
N LEU A 185 -8.15 -3.03 -10.79
CA LEU A 185 -6.80 -3.56 -10.58
C LEU A 185 -6.37 -4.42 -11.76
N HIS A 186 -5.26 -4.02 -12.39
CA HIS A 186 -4.63 -4.75 -13.49
C HIS A 186 -3.93 -6.01 -12.96
N VAL A 187 -3.87 -7.04 -13.80
CA VAL A 187 -3.40 -8.38 -13.39
C VAL A 187 -1.91 -8.42 -13.07
N GLU A 188 -1.13 -7.48 -13.62
CA GLU A 188 0.30 -7.36 -13.46
C GLU A 188 0.72 -6.83 -12.08
N VAL A 189 -0.19 -6.13 -11.37
CA VAL A 189 0.16 -5.38 -10.15
C VAL A 189 0.42 -6.29 -8.94
N VAL A 190 -0.38 -7.34 -8.77
CA VAL A 190 -0.21 -8.27 -7.63
C VAL A 190 1.12 -9.05 -7.75
N PRO A 191 1.45 -9.66 -8.90
CA PRO A 191 2.77 -10.27 -9.11
C PRO A 191 3.91 -9.27 -8.95
N PHE A 192 3.77 -8.05 -9.48
CA PHE A 192 4.78 -7.00 -9.34
C PHE A 192 5.06 -6.66 -7.86
N PHE A 193 4.01 -6.50 -7.06
CA PHE A 193 4.15 -6.25 -5.62
C PHE A 193 4.90 -7.40 -4.92
N PHE A 194 4.57 -8.64 -5.25
CA PHE A 194 5.26 -9.81 -4.70
C PHE A 194 6.74 -9.83 -5.10
N ASP A 195 7.05 -9.69 -6.39
CA ASP A 195 8.42 -9.71 -6.91
C ASP A 195 9.30 -8.61 -6.29
N CYS A 196 8.73 -7.44 -5.99
CA CYS A 196 9.43 -6.36 -5.31
C CYS A 196 9.95 -6.75 -3.91
N PHE A 197 9.17 -7.51 -3.14
CA PHE A 197 9.53 -7.93 -1.77
C PHE A 197 10.23 -9.28 -1.69
N ASP A 198 9.98 -10.19 -2.63
CA ASP A 198 10.61 -11.51 -2.66
C ASP A 198 12.03 -11.46 -3.24
N ARG A 199 12.21 -10.69 -4.33
CA ARG A 199 13.47 -10.70 -5.11
C ARG A 199 14.41 -9.53 -4.80
N GLY A 200 13.92 -8.47 -4.13
CA GLY A 200 14.60 -7.18 -4.05
C GLY A 200 15.14 -6.81 -2.67
N HIS A 201 16.44 -6.50 -2.59
CA HIS A 201 16.98 -5.65 -1.53
C HIS A 201 16.66 -4.18 -1.86
N LEU A 202 15.36 -3.86 -1.91
CA LEU A 202 14.92 -2.51 -2.24
C LEU A 202 15.36 -1.52 -1.15
N PRO A 203 15.82 -0.32 -1.54
CA PRO A 203 16.05 0.77 -0.59
C PRO A 203 14.84 1.03 0.30
N PHE A 204 15.09 1.51 1.52
CA PHE A 204 14.06 1.79 2.52
C PHE A 204 12.89 2.62 1.97
N ASP A 205 13.17 3.72 1.29
CA ASP A 205 12.16 4.62 0.73
C ASP A 205 11.20 3.90 -0.24
N LEU A 206 11.71 3.03 -1.11
CA LEU A 206 10.88 2.27 -2.04
C LEU A 206 9.98 1.25 -1.32
N ARG A 207 10.49 0.59 -0.27
CA ARG A 207 9.70 -0.34 0.54
C ARG A 207 8.51 0.36 1.21
N ILE A 208 8.76 1.55 1.78
CA ILE A 208 7.69 2.39 2.36
C ILE A 208 6.66 2.79 1.31
N ARG A 209 7.09 3.25 0.13
CA ARG A 209 6.17 3.61 -0.96
C ARG A 209 5.35 2.43 -1.48
N LEU A 210 5.94 1.26 -1.61
CA LEU A 210 5.21 0.05 -2.00
C LEU A 210 4.12 -0.34 -0.99
N LEU A 211 4.41 -0.21 0.31
CA LEU A 211 3.39 -0.41 1.35
C LEU A 211 2.28 0.64 1.25
N HIS A 212 2.62 1.89 0.91
CA HIS A 212 1.61 2.91 0.68
C HIS A 212 0.74 2.63 -0.54
N MET A 213 1.33 2.20 -1.65
CA MET A 213 0.61 1.74 -2.83
C MET A 213 -0.34 0.57 -2.50
N PHE A 214 0.12 -0.40 -1.72
CA PHE A 214 -0.71 -1.52 -1.29
C PHE A 214 -1.93 -1.05 -0.47
N GLY A 215 -1.71 -0.13 0.47
CA GLY A 215 -2.79 0.50 1.23
C GLY A 215 -3.74 1.34 0.37
N ALA A 216 -3.22 2.05 -0.63
CA ALA A 216 -4.00 2.80 -1.62
C ALA A 216 -4.93 1.87 -2.42
N ILE A 217 -4.41 0.76 -2.95
CA ILE A 217 -5.21 -0.24 -3.67
C ILE A 217 -6.35 -0.78 -2.80
N MET A 218 -6.08 -1.05 -1.51
CA MET A 218 -7.10 -1.52 -0.57
C MET A 218 -8.16 -0.46 -0.22
N CYS A 219 -7.78 0.81 -0.12
CA CYS A 219 -8.69 1.88 0.27
C CYS A 219 -9.52 2.44 -0.89
N GLY A 220 -8.99 2.38 -2.12
CA GLY A 220 -9.62 3.02 -3.27
C GLY A 220 -10.92 2.35 -3.71
N SER A 221 -10.96 1.01 -3.78
CA SER A 221 -12.23 0.29 -3.98
C SER A 221 -12.22 -1.11 -3.38
N GLN A 222 -13.41 -1.54 -2.92
CA GLN A 222 -13.62 -2.88 -2.36
C GLN A 222 -13.22 -3.99 -3.34
N ASN A 223 -13.55 -3.86 -4.62
CA ASN A 223 -13.23 -4.86 -5.65
C ASN A 223 -11.70 -5.03 -5.81
N ASN A 224 -10.96 -3.93 -5.89
CA ASN A 224 -9.50 -3.98 -5.98
C ASN A 224 -8.88 -4.53 -4.69
N ALA A 225 -9.42 -4.13 -3.54
CA ALA A 225 -8.97 -4.62 -2.25
C ALA A 225 -9.08 -6.14 -2.13
N LEU A 226 -10.21 -6.73 -2.55
CA LEU A 226 -10.41 -8.18 -2.52
C LEU A 226 -9.53 -8.94 -3.52
N LYS A 227 -9.09 -8.29 -4.60
CA LYS A 227 -8.13 -8.87 -5.54
C LYS A 227 -6.69 -8.83 -5.01
N VAL A 228 -6.29 -7.72 -4.38
CA VAL A 228 -4.93 -7.54 -3.86
C VAL A 228 -4.71 -8.33 -2.58
N ILE A 229 -5.76 -8.52 -1.77
CA ILE A 229 -5.71 -9.35 -0.56
C ILE A 229 -5.73 -10.82 -0.97
N THR A 230 -4.55 -11.41 -0.97
CA THR A 230 -4.28 -12.83 -1.25
C THR A 230 -3.49 -13.44 -0.10
N PRO A 231 -3.48 -14.78 0.05
CA PRO A 231 -2.61 -15.45 1.03
C PRO A 231 -1.14 -15.04 0.90
N ALA A 232 -0.63 -14.91 -0.34
CA ALA A 232 0.75 -14.51 -0.60
C ALA A 232 1.05 -13.07 -0.12
N THR A 233 0.15 -12.12 -0.38
CA THR A 233 0.34 -10.73 0.09
C THR A 233 0.21 -10.60 1.61
N LEU A 234 -0.63 -11.42 2.25
CA LEU A 234 -0.71 -11.49 3.71
C LEU A 234 0.61 -12.02 4.28
N GLU A 235 1.15 -13.11 3.72
CA GLU A 235 2.44 -13.68 4.13
C GLU A 235 3.57 -12.65 4.03
N VAL A 236 3.61 -11.87 2.95
CA VAL A 236 4.59 -10.78 2.77
C VAL A 236 4.51 -9.74 3.90
N LEU A 237 3.30 -9.30 4.28
CA LEU A 237 3.10 -8.37 5.40
C LEU A 237 3.50 -8.99 6.74
N LEU A 238 3.07 -10.23 7.00
CA LEU A 238 3.38 -10.94 8.25
C LEU A 238 4.88 -11.18 8.41
N LYS A 239 5.58 -11.55 7.32
CA LYS A 239 7.04 -11.70 7.29
C LYS A 239 7.76 -10.38 7.58
N MET A 240 7.27 -9.26 7.05
CA MET A 240 7.82 -7.94 7.39
C MET A 240 7.57 -7.57 8.86
N LEU A 241 6.43 -7.94 9.41
CA LEU A 241 6.09 -7.70 10.82
C LEU A 241 6.94 -8.55 11.78
N SER A 242 7.22 -9.79 11.38
CA SER A 242 8.03 -10.77 12.12
C SER A 242 9.53 -10.65 11.86
N ALA A 243 9.97 -9.77 10.94
CA ALA A 243 11.37 -9.63 10.62
C ALA A 243 12.20 -9.32 11.88
N ASP A 244 13.17 -10.18 12.15
CA ASP A 244 14.05 -10.11 13.32
C ASP A 244 14.96 -8.87 13.25
N HIS A 245 15.53 -8.52 14.39
CA HIS A 245 16.34 -7.34 14.63
C HIS A 245 17.61 -7.38 13.78
N VAL A 246 18.13 -6.22 13.39
CA VAL A 246 19.51 -6.13 12.91
C VAL A 246 20.41 -6.04 14.14
N THR A 247 21.17 -7.10 14.41
CA THR A 247 22.22 -7.12 15.43
C THR A 247 23.44 -6.32 14.94
N GLY A 248 23.46 -4.99 15.14
CA GLY A 248 24.55 -4.12 14.67
C GLY A 248 24.07 -2.79 14.09
N PRO A 249 24.98 -1.84 13.76
CA PRO A 249 24.85 -0.45 14.18
C PRO A 249 23.94 0.44 13.33
N THR A 250 23.33 1.39 14.05
CA THR A 250 22.73 2.72 13.74
C THR A 250 21.29 2.81 14.23
N ASN A 251 21.00 3.85 15.01
CA ASN A 251 19.62 4.20 15.41
C ASN A 251 18.71 4.40 14.18
N GLU A 252 19.30 4.75 13.04
CA GLU A 252 18.64 4.94 11.76
C GLU A 252 18.01 3.65 11.22
N LEU A 253 18.77 2.55 11.09
CA LEU A 253 18.23 1.28 10.56
C LEU A 253 17.13 0.69 11.45
N ARG A 254 17.26 0.89 12.76
CA ARG A 254 16.24 0.56 13.75
C ARG A 254 14.97 1.38 13.56
N GLN A 255 15.10 2.69 13.35
CA GLN A 255 13.99 3.59 13.06
C GLN A 255 13.31 3.24 11.73
N GLU A 256 14.07 2.90 10.69
CA GLU A 256 13.54 2.43 9.40
C GLU A 256 12.69 1.16 9.58
N LEU A 257 13.21 0.17 10.31
CA LEU A 257 12.46 -1.06 10.59
C LEU A 257 11.17 -0.78 11.37
N PHE A 258 11.22 0.13 12.34
CA PHE A 258 10.04 0.57 13.07
C PHE A 258 9.00 1.21 12.14
N CYS A 259 9.42 2.14 11.26
CA CYS A 259 8.53 2.78 10.29
C CYS A 259 7.87 1.76 9.35
N ILE A 260 8.62 0.75 8.89
CA ILE A 260 8.07 -0.35 8.08
C ILE A 260 7.02 -1.12 8.89
N LYS A 261 7.35 -1.55 10.11
CA LYS A 261 6.44 -2.35 10.95
C LYS A 261 5.16 -1.58 11.29
N ASP A 262 5.26 -0.29 11.62
CA ASP A 262 4.10 0.60 11.84
C ASP A 262 3.20 0.70 10.60
N LEU A 263 3.78 0.86 9.41
CA LEU A 263 3.03 0.93 8.17
C LEU A 263 2.39 -0.42 7.79
N VAL A 264 3.09 -1.53 8.03
CA VAL A 264 2.54 -2.90 7.88
C VAL A 264 1.34 -3.11 8.80
N LEU A 265 1.40 -2.64 10.06
CA LEU A 265 0.27 -2.72 10.99
C LEU A 265 -0.95 -1.97 10.45
N LYS A 266 -0.76 -0.75 9.92
CA LYS A 266 -1.84 0.00 9.27
C LYS A 266 -2.42 -0.74 8.07
N CYS A 267 -1.59 -1.41 7.27
CA CYS A 267 -2.04 -2.25 6.16
C CYS A 267 -2.88 -3.45 6.66
N ILE A 268 -2.45 -4.14 7.73
CA ILE A 268 -3.19 -5.26 8.31
C ILE A 268 -4.54 -4.79 8.89
N ILE A 269 -4.59 -3.66 9.60
CA ILE A 269 -5.85 -3.06 10.07
C ILE A 269 -6.79 -2.79 8.89
N CYS A 270 -6.26 -2.21 7.80
CA CYS A 270 -7.03 -1.97 6.59
C CYS A 270 -7.56 -3.28 5.98
N MET A 271 -6.71 -4.30 5.87
CA MET A 271 -7.06 -5.63 5.36
C MET A 271 -8.20 -6.26 6.18
N VAL A 272 -8.11 -6.24 7.51
CA VAL A 272 -9.17 -6.77 8.40
C VAL A 272 -10.49 -6.05 8.18
N HIS A 273 -10.48 -4.71 8.08
CA HIS A 273 -11.70 -3.93 7.80
C HIS A 273 -12.31 -4.27 6.44
N VAL A 274 -11.49 -4.41 5.39
CA VAL A 274 -11.95 -4.75 4.04
C VAL A 274 -12.57 -6.14 4.01
N ILE A 275 -11.89 -7.15 4.57
CA ILE A 275 -12.37 -8.53 4.59
C ILE A 275 -13.69 -8.61 5.37
N ASN A 276 -13.75 -7.98 6.56
CA ASN A 276 -14.94 -8.03 7.41
C ASN A 276 -16.19 -7.46 6.73
N LEU A 277 -16.03 -6.41 5.91
CA LEU A 277 -17.13 -5.81 5.14
C LEU A 277 -17.50 -6.58 3.86
N ALA A 278 -16.64 -7.47 3.38
CA ALA A 278 -16.86 -8.24 2.16
C ALA A 278 -17.80 -9.42 2.39
N SER A 279 -18.52 -9.86 1.36
CA SER A 279 -19.24 -11.13 1.40
C SER A 279 -18.26 -12.32 1.39
N ILE A 280 -18.62 -13.42 2.06
CA ILE A 280 -17.74 -14.59 2.24
C ILE A 280 -17.30 -15.20 0.91
N ASP A 281 -18.19 -15.23 -0.09
CA ASP A 281 -17.95 -15.78 -1.43
C ASP A 281 -16.92 -15.01 -2.26
N GLN A 282 -16.59 -13.78 -1.86
CA GLN A 282 -15.66 -12.90 -2.57
C GLN A 282 -14.27 -12.87 -1.95
N ARG A 283 -14.11 -13.44 -0.76
CA ARG A 283 -12.86 -13.38 0.02
C ARG A 283 -11.90 -14.46 -0.45
N GLN A 284 -10.62 -14.11 -0.54
CA GLN A 284 -9.52 -15.07 -0.70
C GLN A 284 -8.86 -15.43 0.63
N VAL A 285 -9.07 -14.59 1.65
CA VAL A 285 -8.47 -14.68 2.98
C VAL A 285 -9.55 -14.37 4.00
N GLU A 286 -9.64 -15.17 5.06
CA GLU A 286 -10.56 -14.93 6.16
C GLU A 286 -9.92 -14.14 7.30
N VAL A 287 -10.72 -13.32 7.99
CA VAL A 287 -10.24 -12.54 9.15
C VAL A 287 -9.68 -13.46 10.23
N SER A 288 -10.30 -14.62 10.46
CA SER A 288 -9.81 -15.60 11.44
C SER A 288 -8.38 -16.04 11.16
N HIS A 289 -8.04 -16.27 9.89
CA HIS A 289 -6.69 -16.67 9.48
C HIS A 289 -5.68 -15.53 9.67
N VAL A 290 -6.04 -14.29 9.28
CA VAL A 290 -5.22 -13.11 9.55
C VAL A 290 -4.91 -12.98 11.04
N MET A 291 -5.93 -13.10 11.90
CA MET A 291 -5.79 -12.97 13.34
C MET A 291 -4.97 -14.11 13.95
N GLU A 292 -5.13 -15.34 13.48
CA GLU A 292 -4.37 -16.49 13.96
C GLU A 292 -2.87 -16.27 13.78
N ASP A 293 -2.44 -15.91 12.56
CA ASP A 293 -1.01 -15.73 12.26
C ASP A 293 -0.46 -14.44 12.87
N TYR A 294 -1.27 -13.38 12.94
CA TYR A 294 -0.92 -12.16 13.65
C TYR A 294 -0.59 -12.41 15.13
N ILE A 295 -1.43 -13.20 15.80
CA ILE A 295 -1.24 -13.54 17.22
C ILE A 295 -0.04 -14.46 17.42
N LYS A 296 0.22 -15.42 16.51
CA LYS A 296 1.46 -16.21 16.56
C LYS A 296 2.71 -15.32 16.58
N ILE A 297 2.76 -14.28 15.75
CA ILE A 297 3.87 -13.32 15.72
C ILE A 297 3.95 -12.53 17.04
N LEU A 298 2.81 -12.09 17.57
CA LEU A 298 2.75 -11.35 18.83
C LEU A 298 3.32 -12.16 20.00
N LEU A 299 2.97 -13.44 20.09
CA LEU A 299 3.40 -14.33 21.17
C LEU A 299 4.87 -14.79 21.01
N LYS A 300 5.38 -14.94 19.78
CA LYS A 300 6.79 -15.32 19.55
C LYS A 300 7.77 -14.31 20.16
N LYS A 301 7.42 -13.02 20.19
CA LYS A 301 8.24 -11.94 20.76
C LYS A 301 8.31 -11.94 22.30
N GLU A 302 7.63 -12.88 22.96
CA GLU A 302 7.69 -13.04 24.43
C GLU A 302 8.96 -13.75 24.91
N ASP A 303 9.56 -14.61 24.08
CA ASP A 303 10.63 -15.53 24.50
C ASP A 303 12.04 -14.93 24.34
N GLU A 304 12.17 -13.69 23.84
CA GLU A 304 13.44 -13.02 23.54
C GLU A 304 13.75 -11.89 24.55
N PRO A 305 15.03 -11.62 24.88
CA PRO A 305 15.39 -10.48 25.71
C PRO A 305 14.96 -9.17 25.03
N GLN A 306 14.00 -8.47 25.64
CA GLN A 306 13.31 -7.35 25.01
C GLN A 306 14.15 -6.07 25.00
N ASP A 307 14.40 -5.51 23.82
CA ASP A 307 14.82 -4.12 23.62
C ASP A 307 13.61 -3.17 23.79
N GLU A 308 13.84 -1.91 24.17
CA GLU A 308 12.77 -0.89 24.34
C GLU A 308 11.91 -0.75 23.07
N GLN A 309 12.55 -0.78 21.89
CA GLN A 309 11.85 -0.70 20.60
C GLN A 309 10.96 -1.91 20.30
N GLU A 310 11.35 -3.10 20.75
CA GLU A 310 10.53 -4.30 20.58
C GLU A 310 9.28 -4.23 21.45
N THR A 311 9.44 -3.74 22.68
CA THR A 311 8.32 -3.45 23.58
C THR A 311 7.38 -2.43 22.93
N HIS A 312 7.90 -1.36 22.31
CA HIS A 312 7.09 -0.41 21.57
C HIS A 312 6.31 -1.04 20.41
N ILE A 313 6.95 -1.91 19.61
CA ILE A 313 6.27 -2.61 18.52
C ILE A 313 5.22 -3.59 19.06
N GLN A 314 5.51 -4.31 20.16
CA GLN A 314 4.57 -5.22 20.79
C GLN A 314 3.33 -4.45 21.29
N LEU A 315 3.53 -3.31 21.93
CA LEU A 315 2.44 -2.42 22.35
C LEU A 315 1.66 -1.87 21.16
N ALA A 316 2.33 -1.48 20.07
CA ALA A 316 1.68 -1.04 18.84
C ALA A 316 0.85 -2.16 18.20
N MET A 317 1.35 -3.41 18.23
CA MET A 317 0.61 -4.57 17.77
C MET A 317 -0.67 -4.80 18.60
N ILE A 318 -0.56 -4.73 19.92
CA ILE A 318 -1.72 -4.84 20.82
C ILE A 318 -2.71 -3.70 20.57
N GLY A 319 -2.22 -2.46 20.41
CA GLY A 319 -3.01 -1.28 20.07
C GLY A 319 -3.75 -1.42 18.74
N ALA A 320 -3.11 -2.00 17.71
CA ALA A 320 -3.71 -2.21 16.41
C ALA A 320 -5.00 -3.06 16.45
N ILE A 321 -5.14 -3.96 17.42
CA ILE A 321 -6.37 -4.76 17.58
C ILE A 321 -7.54 -3.89 18.03
N ASN A 322 -7.31 -2.88 18.87
CA ASN A 322 -8.34 -1.89 19.21
C ASN A 322 -8.75 -1.08 17.97
N GLU A 323 -7.80 -0.75 17.10
CA GLU A 323 -8.08 -0.09 15.82
C GLU A 323 -8.87 -1.00 14.87
N MET A 324 -8.55 -2.30 14.79
CA MET A 324 -9.34 -3.29 14.03
C MET A 324 -10.80 -3.36 14.51
N LEU A 325 -11.01 -3.21 15.83
CA LEU A 325 -12.35 -3.19 16.43
C LEU A 325 -13.06 -1.83 16.31
N SER A 326 -12.38 -0.81 15.79
CA SER A 326 -12.94 0.52 15.55
C SER A 326 -13.62 0.60 14.18
N CYS A 327 -14.60 -0.27 13.97
CA CYS A 327 -15.34 -0.40 12.71
C CYS A 327 -16.86 -0.50 12.92
N GLN A 328 -17.65 -0.33 11.86
CA GLN A 328 -19.12 -0.38 11.93
C GLN A 328 -19.65 -1.76 12.38
N ASP A 329 -19.10 -2.87 11.85
CA ASP A 329 -19.48 -4.23 12.24
C ASP A 329 -18.50 -4.83 13.27
N LYS A 330 -18.34 -4.10 14.38
CA LYS A 330 -17.48 -4.51 15.50
C LYS A 330 -17.91 -5.84 16.11
N SER A 331 -19.21 -6.11 16.19
CA SER A 331 -19.76 -7.32 16.82
C SER A 331 -19.27 -8.61 16.16
N SER A 332 -19.18 -8.63 14.83
CA SER A 332 -18.67 -9.77 14.07
C SER A 332 -17.21 -10.05 14.41
N LEU A 333 -16.36 -9.01 14.38
CA LEU A 333 -14.94 -9.13 14.74
C LEU A 333 -14.72 -9.58 16.18
N GLN A 334 -15.52 -9.07 17.12
CA GLN A 334 -15.46 -9.49 18.52
C GLN A 334 -15.71 -10.99 18.69
N VAL A 335 -16.68 -11.55 17.96
CA VAL A 335 -16.94 -13.00 17.97
C VAL A 335 -15.75 -13.76 17.40
N ILE A 336 -15.22 -13.33 16.25
CA ILE A 336 -14.05 -13.96 15.61
C ILE A 336 -12.84 -13.98 16.56
N MET A 337 -12.56 -12.88 17.25
CA MET A 337 -11.43 -12.79 18.20
C MET A 337 -11.62 -13.68 19.44
N VAL A 338 -12.86 -13.91 19.88
CA VAL A 338 -13.12 -14.86 20.97
C VAL A 338 -13.02 -16.30 20.48
N SER A 339 -13.64 -16.65 19.35
CA SER A 339 -13.66 -18.02 18.83
C SER A 339 -12.33 -18.47 18.24
N GLY A 340 -11.55 -17.54 17.70
CA GLY A 340 -10.26 -17.80 17.04
C GLY A 340 -9.07 -17.85 17.99
N GLY A 341 -9.29 -17.92 19.31
CA GLY A 341 -8.22 -18.04 20.31
C GLY A 341 -7.44 -16.75 20.61
N THR A 342 -7.73 -15.63 19.93
CA THR A 342 -7.09 -14.33 20.22
C THR A 342 -7.30 -13.91 21.67
N PHE A 343 -8.52 -14.10 22.21
CA PHE A 343 -8.80 -13.78 23.61
C PHE A 343 -8.02 -14.67 24.60
N ASP A 344 -7.85 -15.96 24.30
CA ASP A 344 -7.08 -16.89 25.14
C ASP A 344 -5.57 -16.58 25.09
N ALA A 345 -5.06 -16.16 23.93
CA ALA A 345 -3.69 -15.67 23.81
C ALA A 345 -3.43 -14.48 24.74
N PHE A 346 -4.37 -13.54 24.86
CA PHE A 346 -4.24 -12.41 25.79
C PHE A 346 -4.29 -12.81 27.26
N ILE A 347 -5.09 -13.82 27.62
CA ILE A 347 -5.05 -14.38 28.98
C ILE A 347 -3.66 -14.98 29.25
N SER A 348 -3.11 -15.73 28.30
CA SER A 348 -1.77 -16.32 28.44
C SER A 348 -0.69 -15.24 28.60
N LEU A 349 -0.73 -14.19 27.78
CA LEU A 349 0.18 -13.05 27.87
C LEU A 349 0.09 -12.38 29.25
N LEU A 350 -1.11 -12.11 29.78
CA LEU A 350 -1.29 -11.54 31.12
C LEU A 350 -0.76 -12.44 32.25
N GLN A 351 -0.97 -13.75 32.14
CA GLN A 351 -0.48 -14.71 33.14
C GLN A 351 1.04 -14.77 33.18
N LYS A 352 1.69 -14.54 32.04
CA LYS A 352 3.16 -14.55 31.92
C LYS A 352 3.79 -13.20 32.27
N THR A 353 3.09 -12.08 32.11
CA THR A 353 3.62 -10.77 32.50
C THR A 353 3.86 -10.73 34.00
N ALA A 354 5.12 -10.68 34.42
CA ALA A 354 5.47 -10.28 35.77
C ALA A 354 5.03 -8.82 35.91
N LEU A 355 3.95 -8.56 36.66
CA LEU A 355 3.35 -7.22 36.88
C LEU A 355 4.26 -6.26 37.70
N THR A 356 5.57 -6.48 37.62
CA THR A 356 6.63 -5.79 38.33
C THR A 356 7.37 -4.89 37.34
N GLY A 357 7.36 -3.59 37.59
CA GLY A 357 7.99 -2.59 36.72
C GLY A 357 7.01 -1.86 35.79
N SER A 358 7.43 -0.69 35.30
CA SER A 358 6.58 0.20 34.50
C SER A 358 6.19 -0.40 33.14
N GLU A 359 7.10 -1.15 32.51
CA GLU A 359 6.87 -1.78 31.19
C GLU A 359 5.86 -2.91 31.28
N GLY A 360 6.03 -3.84 32.23
CA GLY A 360 5.08 -4.92 32.48
C GLY A 360 3.68 -4.43 32.82
N GLN A 361 3.56 -3.32 33.58
CA GLN A 361 2.28 -2.67 33.85
C GLN A 361 1.66 -2.04 32.59
N THR A 362 2.46 -1.38 31.76
CA THR A 362 2.00 -0.77 30.50
C THR A 362 1.49 -1.83 29.52
N LEU A 363 2.21 -2.95 29.42
CA LEU A 363 1.81 -4.11 28.63
C LEU A 363 0.48 -4.69 29.16
N ALA A 364 0.39 -4.97 30.46
CA ALA A 364 -0.83 -5.50 31.07
C ALA A 364 -2.04 -4.60 30.86
N MET A 365 -1.87 -3.27 31.03
CA MET A 365 -2.94 -2.30 30.78
C MET A 365 -3.39 -2.28 29.31
N SER A 366 -2.45 -2.39 28.37
CA SER A 366 -2.76 -2.45 26.94
C SER A 366 -3.55 -3.71 26.59
N VAL A 367 -3.14 -4.85 27.16
CA VAL A 367 -3.83 -6.14 26.98
C VAL A 367 -5.23 -6.11 27.57
N LEU A 368 -5.39 -5.61 28.80
CA LEU A 368 -6.69 -5.44 29.43
C LEU A 368 -7.59 -4.50 28.62
N GLY A 369 -7.03 -3.45 28.03
CA GLY A 369 -7.72 -2.56 27.10
C GLY A 369 -8.30 -3.31 25.91
N VAL A 370 -7.50 -4.18 25.26
CA VAL A 370 -7.96 -5.02 24.14
C VAL A 370 -9.02 -6.02 24.60
N MET A 371 -8.80 -6.74 25.70
CA MET A 371 -9.77 -7.70 26.22
C MET A 371 -11.12 -7.04 26.53
N ASN A 372 -11.10 -5.83 27.10
CA ASN A 372 -12.29 -5.03 27.30
C ASN A 372 -12.94 -4.65 25.96
N SER A 373 -12.18 -4.19 24.97
CA SER A 373 -12.70 -3.88 23.63
C SER A 373 -13.34 -5.09 22.94
N VAL A 374 -12.79 -6.30 23.13
CA VAL A 374 -13.30 -7.55 22.56
C VAL A 374 -14.65 -7.94 23.19
N LEU A 375 -14.84 -7.74 24.50
CA LEU A 375 -16.09 -8.14 25.19
C LEU A 375 -17.12 -7.03 25.33
N SER A 376 -16.70 -5.77 25.32
CA SER A 376 -17.58 -4.63 25.61
C SER A 376 -18.65 -4.45 24.52
N GLY A 377 -19.90 -4.33 24.95
CA GLY A 377 -21.04 -4.13 24.07
C GLY A 377 -21.51 -5.34 23.25
N SER A 378 -20.83 -6.51 23.32
CA SER A 378 -21.21 -7.69 22.54
C SER A 378 -21.69 -8.85 23.42
N VAL A 379 -23.00 -9.12 23.36
CA VAL A 379 -23.61 -10.28 24.00
C VAL A 379 -23.10 -11.57 23.36
N SER A 380 -23.00 -11.61 22.03
CA SER A 380 -22.54 -12.78 21.28
C SER A 380 -21.11 -13.19 21.65
N ALA A 381 -20.19 -12.22 21.77
CA ALA A 381 -18.82 -12.50 22.19
C ALA A 381 -18.75 -13.04 23.63
N LYS A 382 -19.54 -12.47 24.55
CA LYS A 382 -19.64 -12.96 25.93
C LYS A 382 -20.21 -14.38 26.00
N VAL A 383 -21.26 -14.68 25.24
CA VAL A 383 -21.87 -16.01 25.17
C VAL A 383 -20.87 -17.00 24.57
N CYS A 384 -20.22 -16.66 23.46
CA CYS A 384 -19.18 -17.47 22.85
C CYS A 384 -18.07 -17.82 23.86
N ARG A 385 -17.64 -16.82 24.66
CA ARG A 385 -16.65 -17.03 25.72
C ARG A 385 -17.15 -17.95 26.83
N LEU A 386 -18.39 -17.79 27.27
CA LEU A 386 -18.98 -18.67 28.29
C LEU A 386 -19.04 -20.11 27.80
N VAL A 387 -19.45 -20.33 26.54
CA VAL A 387 -19.49 -21.66 25.93
C VAL A 387 -18.09 -22.26 25.83
N SER A 388 -17.07 -21.50 25.44
CA SER A 388 -15.70 -22.03 25.35
C SER A 388 -15.15 -22.44 26.73
N VAL A 389 -15.45 -21.66 27.77
CA VAL A 389 -15.03 -21.97 29.15
C VAL A 389 -15.77 -23.19 29.70
N LEU A 390 -17.10 -23.26 29.51
CA LEU A 390 -17.92 -24.37 30.01
C LEU A 390 -17.68 -25.67 29.22
N GLY A 391 -17.46 -25.58 27.91
CA GLY A 391 -17.13 -26.72 27.06
C GLY A 391 -15.80 -27.38 27.44
N ASN A 392 -14.79 -26.57 27.81
CA ASN A 392 -13.52 -27.10 28.31
C ASN A 392 -13.64 -27.77 29.68
N GLN A 393 -14.62 -27.40 30.51
CA GLN A 393 -14.93 -28.10 31.77
C GLN A 393 -15.77 -29.38 31.58
N LEU A 394 -16.31 -29.61 30.38
CA LEU A 394 -17.19 -30.74 30.06
C LEU A 394 -16.58 -31.75 29.06
N SER A 395 -15.25 -31.76 28.87
CA SER A 395 -14.60 -32.90 28.21
C SER A 395 -14.83 -34.19 29.03
N PRO A 396 -15.15 -35.32 28.38
CA PRO A 396 -15.85 -36.39 29.05
C PRO A 396 -14.96 -37.03 30.10
N VAL A 397 -15.44 -37.04 31.34
CA VAL A 397 -15.11 -38.08 32.30
C VAL A 397 -15.25 -39.41 31.55
N ARG A 398 -14.13 -40.04 31.20
CA ARG A 398 -14.08 -41.44 30.81
C ARG A 398 -14.59 -42.21 32.01
N ILE A 399 -15.89 -42.50 32.02
CA ILE A 399 -16.45 -43.53 32.88
C ILE A 399 -15.99 -44.85 32.25
N CYS A 400 -15.26 -45.61 33.05
CA CYS A 400 -14.65 -46.91 32.75
C CYS A 400 -15.60 -47.91 32.09
#